data_AF-A0A820YUE6-F1
#
_entry.id   AF-A0A820YUE6-F1
#
_cell.length_a   1.000
_cell.length_b   1.000
_cell.length_c   1.000
_cell.angle_alpha   90.00
_cell.angle_beta   90.00
_cell.angle_gamma   90.00
#
_symmetry.space_group_name_H-M   'P 1'
#
loop_
_entity.id
_entity.type
_entity.pdbx_description
1 polymer ?
#
loop_
_entity_poly.entity_id
_entity_poly.type
_entity_poly.pdbx_seq_one_letter_code
_entity_poly.pdbx_strand_id
1 'polypeptide(L)'
;SYMYNHWTFVPLNILYINFFHPNSISSHYGINNILWYLTNGLPMIYFYRQISVMYYLRKNLINNNNNNNQNFSIDFLMPCHSTPYYNFIHQNDIQLNFLTCEPNLDDITNNYIDEADQFF
;
A
#
# COMPACT_ATOMS: atom_id res chain seq x y z
N SER A 1 25.05 -7.71 0.79
CA SER A 1 24.84 -7.08 -0.53
C SER A 1 26.08 -6.26 -0.88
N TYR A 2 26.61 -6.35 -2.10
CA TYR A 2 27.86 -5.68 -2.50
C TYR A 2 27.73 -4.14 -2.58
N MET A 3 26.51 -3.60 -2.53
CA MET A 3 26.24 -2.16 -2.62
C MET A 3 26.73 -1.32 -1.43
N TYR A 4 27.04 -1.92 -0.26
CA TYR A 4 27.32 -1.14 0.95
C TYR A 4 28.67 -1.41 1.62
N ASN A 5 29.59 -2.16 0.99
CA ASN A 5 30.90 -2.51 1.57
C ASN A 5 30.86 -3.18 2.97
N HIS A 6 29.69 -3.60 3.45
CA HIS A 6 29.52 -4.42 4.64
C HIS A 6 28.57 -5.58 4.35
N TRP A 7 28.77 -6.68 5.08
CA TRP A 7 27.92 -7.86 4.95
C TRP A 7 26.52 -7.56 5.47
N THR A 8 25.63 -7.21 4.54
CA THR A 8 24.20 -7.07 4.81
C THR A 8 23.43 -8.24 4.21
N PHE A 9 22.67 -8.92 5.07
CA PHE A 9 21.65 -9.86 4.64
C PHE A 9 20.31 -9.13 4.68
N VAL A 10 19.81 -8.73 3.51
CA VAL A 10 18.64 -7.84 3.36
C VAL A 10 17.43 -8.36 4.15
N PRO A 11 17.08 -9.67 4.13
CA PRO A 11 15.96 -10.16 4.92
C PRO A 11 16.12 -9.97 6.45
N LEU A 12 17.33 -10.16 6.98
CA LEU A 12 17.60 -9.98 8.42
C LEU A 12 17.63 -8.50 8.79
N ASN A 13 18.13 -7.62 7.91
CA ASN A 13 18.08 -6.18 8.11
C ASN A 13 16.65 -5.66 8.14
N ILE A 14 15.79 -6.14 7.25
CA ILE A 14 14.36 -5.78 7.25
C ILE A 14 13.71 -6.21 8.56
N LEU A 15 13.98 -7.44 9.02
CA LEU A 15 13.41 -7.96 10.25
C LEU A 15 13.91 -7.17 11.47
N TYR A 16 15.22 -6.87 11.52
CA TYR A 16 15.81 -6.05 12.58
C TYR A 16 15.24 -4.63 12.62
N ILE A 17 15.18 -3.93 11.48
CA ILE A 17 14.71 -2.54 11.40
C ILE A 17 13.20 -2.42 11.69
N ASN A 18 12.39 -3.41 11.30
CA ASN A 18 10.94 -3.36 11.52
C ASN A 18 10.50 -3.83 12.91
N PHE A 19 11.23 -4.74 13.55
CA PHE A 19 10.79 -5.36 14.82
C PHE A 19 11.68 -5.08 16.03
N PHE A 20 13.00 -4.95 15.85
CA PHE A 20 13.95 -4.89 16.96
C PHE A 20 14.68 -3.55 17.09
N HIS A 21 14.59 -2.68 16.08
CA HIS A 21 15.22 -1.37 16.11
C HIS A 21 14.42 -0.39 16.98
N PRO A 22 15.08 0.40 17.86
CA PRO A 22 14.41 1.28 18.83
C PRO A 22 13.55 2.39 18.19
N ASN A 23 13.91 2.82 16.98
CA ASN A 23 13.06 3.65 16.11
C ASN A 23 12.58 2.77 14.96
N SER A 24 11.61 1.89 15.22
CA SER A 24 11.10 0.99 14.18
C SER A 24 10.27 1.81 13.20
N ILE A 25 10.54 1.64 11.91
CA ILE A 25 9.73 2.28 10.85
C ILE A 25 8.28 1.77 10.93
N SER A 26 8.06 0.57 11.49
CA SER A 26 6.73 0.04 11.80
C SER A 26 5.93 0.90 12.77
N SER A 27 6.56 1.66 13.69
CA SER A 27 5.85 2.59 14.57
C SER A 27 5.23 3.76 13.81
N HIS A 28 5.80 4.13 12.66
CA HIS A 28 5.24 5.13 11.73
C HIS A 28 4.03 4.58 10.96
N TYR A 29 3.91 3.26 10.80
CA TYR A 29 2.77 2.58 10.16
C TYR A 29 1.75 2.05 11.18
N GLY A 30 1.90 2.41 12.46
CA GLY A 30 1.08 1.91 13.56
C GLY A 30 1.52 0.54 14.10
N ILE A 31 1.48 0.40 15.43
CA ILE A 31 1.74 -0.87 16.12
C ILE A 31 0.43 -1.64 16.23
N ASN A 32 0.36 -2.83 15.65
CA ASN A 32 -0.83 -3.69 15.68
C ASN A 32 -0.69 -4.84 16.69
N ASN A 33 -1.79 -5.51 17.05
CA ASN A 33 -1.72 -6.70 17.93
C ASN A 33 -0.95 -7.84 17.24
N ILE A 34 -0.25 -8.68 18.01
CA ILE A 34 0.49 -9.86 17.50
C ILE A 34 -0.38 -10.76 16.63
N LEU A 35 -1.67 -10.87 16.95
CA LEU A 35 -2.63 -11.63 16.17
C LEU A 35 -2.79 -11.05 14.75
N TRP A 36 -2.80 -9.73 14.59
CA TRP A 36 -2.89 -9.05 13.30
C TRP A 36 -1.67 -9.34 12.43
N TYR A 37 -0.46 -9.40 13.00
CA TYR A 37 0.74 -9.75 12.25
C TYR A 37 0.71 -11.21 11.76
N LEU A 38 0.13 -12.13 12.54
CA LEU A 38 -0.04 -13.53 12.12
C LEU A 38 -1.13 -13.70 11.06
N THR A 39 -2.24 -12.97 11.17
CA THR A 39 -3.41 -13.15 10.29
C THR A 39 -3.41 -12.27 9.05
N ASN A 40 -2.75 -11.11 9.06
CA ASN A 40 -2.69 -10.18 7.93
C ASN A 40 -1.25 -9.96 7.43
N GLY A 41 -0.29 -9.74 8.33
CA GLY A 41 1.11 -9.50 7.95
C GLY A 41 1.76 -10.69 7.25
N LEU A 42 1.64 -11.88 7.84
CA LEU A 42 2.16 -13.13 7.26
C LEU A 42 1.54 -13.42 5.90
N PRO A 43 0.20 -13.38 5.72
CA PRO A 43 -0.39 -13.50 4.40
C PRO A 43 0.03 -12.41 3.44
N MET A 44 0.26 -11.15 3.83
CA MET A 44 0.77 -10.15 2.88
C MET A 44 2.16 -10.52 2.32
N ILE A 45 3.03 -11.08 3.17
CA ILE A 45 4.38 -11.52 2.78
C ILE A 45 4.32 -12.76 1.88
N TYR A 46 3.43 -13.71 2.19
CA TYR A 46 3.36 -15.01 1.50
C TYR A 46 2.34 -15.05 0.35
N PHE A 47 1.32 -14.20 0.37
CA PHE A 47 0.23 -14.14 -0.59
C PHE A 47 0.19 -12.78 -1.31
N TYR A 48 0.48 -12.84 -2.61
CA TYR A 48 0.42 -11.74 -3.60
C TYR A 48 -1.01 -11.28 -3.94
N ARG A 49 -1.98 -11.36 -3.00
CA ARG A 49 -3.41 -11.23 -3.32
C ARG A 49 -3.79 -9.85 -3.87
N GLN A 50 -3.20 -8.79 -3.34
CA GLN A 50 -3.45 -7.41 -3.81
C GLN A 50 -2.93 -7.22 -5.26
N ILE A 51 -1.82 -7.85 -5.62
CA ILE A 51 -1.23 -7.78 -6.97
C ILE A 51 -2.11 -8.52 -7.99
N SER A 52 -2.75 -9.62 -7.61
CA SER A 52 -3.67 -10.36 -8.49
C SER A 52 -4.87 -9.53 -8.94
N VAL A 53 -5.45 -8.71 -8.04
CA VAL A 53 -6.57 -7.82 -8.38
C VAL A 53 -6.11 -6.75 -9.38
N MET A 54 -4.96 -6.14 -9.14
CA MET A 54 -4.39 -5.13 -10.03
C MET A 54 -4.05 -5.70 -11.41
N TYR A 55 -3.52 -6.93 -11.46
CA TYR A 55 -3.26 -7.65 -12.70
C TYR A 55 -4.55 -7.90 -13.50
N TYR A 56 -5.61 -8.36 -12.83
CA TYR A 56 -6.91 -8.62 -13.46
C TYR A 56 -7.53 -7.33 -14.01
N LEU A 57 -7.54 -6.26 -13.22
CA LEU A 57 -8.03 -4.96 -13.64
C LEU A 57 -7.27 -4.45 -14.86
N ARG A 58 -5.93 -4.40 -14.79
CA ARG A 58 -5.09 -3.98 -15.92
C ARG A 58 -5.41 -4.75 -17.20
N LYS A 59 -5.56 -6.07 -17.10
CA LYS A 59 -5.86 -6.93 -18.26
C LYS A 59 -7.22 -6.61 -18.89
N ASN A 60 -8.26 -6.44 -18.07
CA ASN A 60 -9.60 -6.13 -18.56
C ASN A 60 -9.71 -4.71 -19.14
N LEU A 61 -9.02 -3.75 -18.53
CA LEU A 61 -9.00 -2.36 -18.98
C LEU A 61 -8.31 -2.22 -20.35
N ILE A 62 -7.19 -2.93 -20.59
CA ILE A 62 -6.54 -2.97 -21.92
C ILE A 62 -7.47 -3.58 -22.97
N ASN A 63 -8.23 -4.62 -22.63
CA ASN A 63 -9.12 -5.29 -23.57
C ASN A 63 -10.35 -4.44 -23.95
N ASN A 64 -10.88 -3.63 -23.04
CA ASN A 64 -12.09 -2.84 -23.26
C ASN A 64 -11.87 -1.55 -24.06
N ASN A 65 -10.65 -0.98 -24.06
CA ASN A 65 -10.34 0.23 -24.83
C ASN A 65 -10.62 0.11 -26.34
N ASN A 66 -10.75 -1.10 -26.87
CA ASN A 66 -11.04 -1.32 -28.29
C ASN A 66 -12.52 -1.21 -28.65
N ASN A 67 -13.45 -1.23 -27.68
CA ASN A 67 -14.86 -1.43 -27.98
C ASN A 67 -15.81 -0.30 -27.56
N ASN A 68 -15.50 0.58 -26.60
CA ASN A 68 -16.34 1.75 -26.27
C ASN A 68 -15.57 2.83 -25.49
N ASN A 69 -15.74 4.11 -25.86
CA ASN A 69 -15.30 5.29 -25.09
C ASN A 69 -16.17 5.47 -23.83
N GLN A 70 -15.97 4.64 -22.82
CA GLN A 70 -16.63 4.79 -21.52
C GLN A 70 -15.57 5.11 -20.48
N ASN A 71 -15.65 6.31 -19.89
CA ASN A 71 -14.82 6.67 -18.75
C ASN A 71 -15.24 5.81 -17.55
N PHE A 72 -14.30 5.08 -16.96
CA PHE A 72 -14.56 4.23 -15.81
C PHE A 72 -13.81 4.76 -14.59
N SER A 73 -14.51 4.86 -13.46
CA SER A 73 -13.96 5.24 -12.16
C SER A 73 -13.98 4.05 -11.21
N ILE A 74 -12.87 3.79 -10.52
CA ILE A 74 -12.74 2.73 -9.52
C ILE A 74 -12.31 3.35 -8.19
N ASP A 75 -13.08 3.07 -7.14
CA ASP A 75 -12.77 3.53 -5.79
C ASP A 75 -12.21 2.38 -4.95
N PHE A 76 -11.05 2.59 -4.34
CA PHE A 76 -10.38 1.63 -3.47
C PHE A 76 -10.54 2.01 -2.00
N LEU A 77 -11.50 1.36 -1.34
CA LEU A 77 -11.76 1.49 0.09
C LEU A 77 -10.86 0.50 0.86
N MET A 78 -9.57 0.83 0.96
CA MET A 78 -8.55 0.04 1.65
C MET A 78 -7.57 0.97 2.38
N PRO A 79 -6.87 0.50 3.42
CA PRO A 79 -5.83 1.29 4.06
C PRO A 79 -4.75 1.72 3.04
N CYS A 80 -4.16 2.90 3.26
CA CYS A 80 -3.27 3.51 2.28
C CYS A 80 -2.04 2.66 1.95
N HIS A 81 -1.50 2.86 0.74
CA HIS A 81 -0.36 2.13 0.18
C HIS A 81 -0.51 0.60 0.05
N SER A 82 -1.73 0.08 0.20
CA SER A 82 -2.02 -1.34 0.04
C SER A 82 -1.98 -1.83 -1.41
N THR A 83 -2.06 -0.95 -2.42
CA THR A 83 -1.96 -1.37 -3.84
C THR A 83 -1.13 -0.40 -4.69
N PRO A 84 -0.43 -0.91 -5.72
CA PRO A 84 0.45 -0.09 -6.57
C PRO A 84 -0.28 0.73 -7.67
N TYR A 85 -1.48 1.25 -7.39
CA TYR A 85 -2.37 2.10 -8.24
C TYR A 85 -1.85 2.49 -9.65
N TYR A 86 -1.55 3.78 -9.85
CA TYR A 86 -1.10 4.34 -11.14
C TYR A 86 0.31 3.88 -11.54
N ASN A 87 1.13 3.43 -10.59
CA ASN A 87 2.42 2.81 -10.90
C ASN A 87 2.26 1.47 -11.67
N PHE A 88 1.12 0.80 -11.48
CA PHE A 88 0.80 -0.46 -12.16
C PHE A 88 -0.12 -0.27 -13.37
N ILE A 89 -1.00 0.75 -13.34
CA ILE A 89 -1.97 1.08 -14.40
C ILE A 89 -1.67 2.48 -14.96
N HIS A 90 -1.04 2.53 -16.14
CA HIS A 90 -0.61 3.79 -16.81
C HIS A 90 -1.61 4.32 -17.85
N GLN A 91 -2.89 3.95 -17.75
CA GLN A 91 -3.91 4.38 -18.72
C GLN A 91 -4.56 5.69 -18.24
N ASN A 92 -4.57 6.70 -19.11
CA ASN A 92 -5.10 8.03 -18.79
C ASN A 92 -6.64 8.11 -18.78
N ASP A 93 -7.32 7.10 -19.33
CA ASP A 93 -8.78 7.11 -19.51
C ASP A 93 -9.54 6.59 -18.27
N ILE A 94 -8.83 6.33 -17.17
CA ILE A 94 -9.38 5.66 -15.97
C ILE A 94 -9.07 6.49 -14.72
N GLN A 95 -10.12 6.79 -13.98
CA GLN A 95 -10.00 7.47 -12.70
C GLN A 95 -9.92 6.44 -11.57
N LEU A 96 -8.81 6.41 -10.83
CA LEU A 96 -8.62 5.56 -9.66
C LEU A 96 -8.63 6.46 -8.42
N ASN A 97 -9.62 6.30 -7.55
CA ASN A 97 -9.69 7.04 -6.28
C ASN A 97 -9.31 6.11 -5.11
N PHE A 98 -8.69 6.68 -4.09
CA PHE A 98 -8.22 5.97 -2.89
C PHE A 98 -8.44 6.84 -1.65
N LEU A 99 -8.57 6.21 -0.48
CA LEU A 99 -8.62 6.90 0.81
C LEU A 99 -7.27 7.57 1.08
N THR A 100 -7.29 8.82 1.54
CA THR A 100 -6.07 9.59 1.88
C THR A 100 -5.55 9.22 3.27
N CYS A 101 -4.22 9.14 3.41
CA CYS A 101 -3.53 8.99 4.71
C CYS A 101 -2.37 9.98 4.84
N GLU A 102 -2.44 11.10 4.13
CA GLU A 102 -1.46 12.17 4.26
C GLU A 102 -1.52 12.73 5.70
N PRO A 103 -0.39 12.84 6.42
CA PRO A 103 -0.40 13.47 7.73
C PRO A 103 -0.74 14.97 7.60
N ASN A 104 -1.25 15.57 8.68
CA ASN A 104 -1.48 17.01 8.73
C ASN A 104 -0.16 17.79 8.68
N LEU A 105 0.20 18.30 7.50
CA LEU A 105 1.43 19.08 7.30
C LEU A 105 1.27 20.56 7.71
N ASP A 106 0.03 21.01 7.93
CA ASP A 106 -0.27 22.42 8.21
C ASP A 106 -0.47 22.70 9.72
N ASP A 107 -0.35 21.70 10.60
CA ASP A 107 -0.57 21.79 12.06
C ASP A 107 -1.93 22.44 12.46
N ILE A 108 -2.90 22.45 11.54
CA ILE A 108 -4.15 23.24 11.70
C ILE A 108 -5.08 22.64 12.77
N THR A 109 -4.93 21.37 13.16
CA THR A 109 -5.81 20.72 14.14
C THR A 109 -5.08 19.68 15.00
N ASN A 110 -5.18 19.81 16.33
CA ASN A 110 -4.73 18.79 17.29
C ASN A 110 -5.52 17.46 17.19
N ASN A 111 -6.62 17.44 16.44
CA ASN A 111 -7.48 16.28 16.20
C ASN A 111 -7.57 15.98 14.69
N TYR A 112 -6.44 15.92 14.00
CA TYR A 112 -6.43 15.41 12.63
C TYR A 112 -6.64 13.90 12.63
N ILE A 113 -7.61 13.45 11.83
CA ILE A 113 -7.90 12.04 11.56
C ILE A 113 -7.89 11.93 10.04
N ASP A 114 -7.15 10.95 9.51
CA ASP A 114 -7.11 10.75 8.07
C ASP A 114 -8.36 9.99 7.57
N GLU A 115 -8.58 9.98 6.25
CA GLU A 115 -9.79 9.38 5.68
C GLU A 115 -9.84 7.86 5.88
N ALA A 116 -8.67 7.19 5.95
CA ALA A 116 -8.61 5.76 6.17
C ALA A 116 -8.95 5.38 7.62
N ASP A 117 -8.44 6.13 8.59
CA ASP A 117 -8.72 6.02 10.02
C ASP A 117 -10.18 6.38 10.35
N GLN A 118 -10.80 7.27 9.57
CA GLN A 118 -12.24 7.52 9.69
C GLN A 118 -13.07 6.33 9.18
N PHE A 119 -12.58 5.62 8.16
CA PHE A 119 -13.32 4.55 7.51
C PHE A 119 -13.18 3.18 8.21
N PHE A 120 -12.03 2.89 8.80
CA PHE A 120 -11.69 1.59 9.41
C PHE A 120 -11.58 1.65 10.94
#